data_AF-A0A2N2F4P3-F1
#
_entry.id   AF-A0A2N2F4P3-F1
#
_cell.length_a   1.000
_cell.length_b   1.000
_cell.length_c   1.000
_cell.angle_alpha   90.00
_cell.angle_beta   90.00
_cell.angle_gamma   90.00
#
_symmetry.space_group_name_H-M   'P 1'
#
loop_
_entity.id
_entity.type
_entity.pdbx_description
1 polymer ?
#
loop_
_entity_poly.entity_id
_entity_poly.type
_entity_poly.pdbx_seq_one_letter_code
_entity_poly.pdbx_strand_id
1 'polypeptide(L)'
;MSLDWYVFSALGTLLTTQHRHGTCFGKSFLYEGGLACNVAYREKKWLLDLMVEFNGLFSGQSKIFGVVDKNSGGNSIFVGPSFYFATPRFWLQGGIAFPVAQHLFGTQGKAQYGILFDASWKFN
;
A
#
# COMPACT_ATOMS: atom_id res chain seq x y z
N MET A 1 15.55 27.63 1.75
CA MET A 1 15.40 26.16 1.79
C MET A 1 14.57 25.82 0.57
N SER A 2 15.13 25.04 -0.37
CA SER A 2 14.41 24.60 -1.57
C SER A 2 13.49 23.45 -1.19
N LEU A 3 12.24 23.46 -1.64
CA LEU A 3 11.35 22.30 -1.56
C LEU A 3 11.71 21.39 -2.72
N ASP A 4 12.31 20.25 -2.42
CA ASP A 4 12.73 19.31 -3.45
C ASP A 4 11.61 18.29 -3.66
N TRP A 5 11.04 18.32 -4.86
CA TRP A 5 9.95 17.42 -5.27
C TRP A 5 10.50 16.22 -6.01
N TYR A 6 9.93 15.05 -5.75
CA TYR A 6 10.25 13.83 -6.47
C TYR A 6 9.01 12.96 -6.68
N VAL A 7 9.10 12.08 -7.67
CA VAL A 7 8.08 11.07 -8.00
C VAL A 7 8.64 9.72 -7.61
N PHE A 8 7.80 8.86 -7.06
CA PHE A 8 8.14 7.47 -6.79
C PHE A 8 7.08 6.53 -7.33
N SER A 9 7.49 5.27 -7.56
CA SER A 9 6.57 4.18 -7.89
C SER A 9 7.16 2.85 -7.47
N ALA A 10 6.29 1.94 -7.06
CA ALA A 10 6.62 0.57 -6.69
C ALA A 10 5.58 -0.38 -7.28
N LEU A 11 6.03 -1.55 -7.73
CA LEU A 11 5.16 -2.63 -8.18
C LEU A 11 5.46 -3.88 -7.37
N GLY A 12 4.43 -4.66 -7.07
CA GLY A 12 4.55 -5.88 -6.27
C GLY A 12 3.60 -6.96 -6.75
N THR A 13 3.92 -8.21 -6.43
CA THR A 13 2.98 -9.31 -6.60
C THR A 13 3.02 -10.22 -5.38
N LEU A 14 1.84 -10.66 -4.95
CA LEU A 14 1.68 -11.67 -3.92
C LEU A 14 1.21 -12.97 -4.58
N LEU A 15 2.11 -13.95 -4.61
CA LEU A 15 1.82 -15.29 -5.11
C LEU A 15 1.46 -16.19 -3.93
N THR A 16 0.21 -16.59 -3.88
CA THR A 16 -0.35 -17.44 -2.82
C THR A 16 -0.33 -18.89 -3.28
N THR A 17 0.18 -19.77 -2.40
CA THR A 17 0.18 -21.22 -2.61
C THR A 17 -0.75 -21.89 -1.61
N GLN A 18 -1.41 -22.96 -2.03
CA GLN A 18 -2.31 -23.74 -1.17
C GLN A 18 -1.63 -25.05 -0.76
N HIS A 19 -1.69 -25.39 0.54
CA HIS A 19 -1.29 -26.71 1.04
C HIS A 19 -2.55 -27.50 1.48
N ARG A 20 -2.88 -28.56 0.72
CA ARG A 20 -4.11 -29.40 0.84
C ARG A 20 -5.43 -28.64 0.71
N HIS A 21 -6.55 -29.37 0.62
CA HIS A 21 -7.93 -28.90 0.35
C HIS A 21 -8.50 -27.88 1.35
N GLY A 22 -7.89 -26.70 1.51
CA GLY A 22 -8.43 -25.55 2.25
C GLY A 22 -8.65 -24.33 1.35
N THR A 23 -8.40 -23.14 1.91
CA THR A 23 -8.54 -21.85 1.23
C THR A 23 -7.28 -21.49 0.45
N CYS A 24 -7.44 -21.11 -0.81
CA CYS A 24 -6.42 -20.49 -1.64
C CYS A 24 -6.83 -19.05 -1.93
N PHE A 25 -6.07 -18.10 -1.39
CA PHE A 25 -6.30 -16.70 -1.67
C PHE A 25 -5.96 -16.38 -3.12
N GLY A 26 -6.69 -15.46 -3.73
CA GLY A 26 -6.35 -14.98 -5.07
C GLY A 26 -4.95 -14.35 -5.12
N LYS A 27 -4.22 -14.60 -6.20
CA LYS A 27 -2.96 -13.91 -6.48
C LYS A 27 -3.22 -12.42 -6.60
N SER A 28 -2.30 -11.61 -6.08
CA SER A 28 -2.46 -10.16 -6.09
C SER A 28 -1.32 -9.45 -6.80
N PHE A 29 -1.65 -8.30 -7.38
CA PHE A 29 -0.73 -7.36 -7.99
C PHE A 29 -0.92 -6.01 -7.33
N LEU A 30 0.16 -5.47 -6.79
CA LEU A 30 0.22 -4.18 -6.12
C LEU A 30 0.89 -3.19 -7.05
N TYR A 31 0.34 -1.99 -7.14
CA TYR A 31 0.92 -0.89 -7.88
C TYR A 31 0.75 0.38 -7.08
N GLU A 32 1.87 1.03 -6.80
CA GLU A 32 1.97 2.18 -5.94
C GLU A 32 2.77 3.26 -6.65
N GLY A 33 2.44 4.52 -6.34
CA GLY A 33 3.28 5.65 -6.70
C GLY A 33 2.73 6.94 -6.14
N GLY A 34 3.51 8.00 -6.23
CA GLY A 34 3.13 9.24 -5.63
C GLY A 34 4.06 10.40 -5.94
N LEU A 35 3.62 11.57 -5.48
CA LEU A 35 4.40 12.79 -5.46
C LEU A 35 4.83 13.04 -4.03
N ALA A 36 6.11 13.31 -3.85
CA ALA A 36 6.69 13.56 -2.54
C ALA A 36 7.47 14.86 -2.56
N CYS A 37 7.47 15.53 -1.42
CA CYS A 37 8.16 16.79 -1.22
C CYS A 37 8.97 16.73 0.06
N ASN A 38 10.29 16.97 -0.05
CA ASN A 38 11.13 17.12 1.12
C ASN A 38 10.85 18.48 1.76
N VAL A 39 10.18 18.46 2.91
CA VAL A 39 9.81 19.68 3.64
C VAL A 39 10.86 20.08 4.66
N ALA A 40 11.60 19.11 5.19
CA ALA A 40 12.69 19.37 6.11
C ALA A 40 13.75 18.27 6.05
N TYR A 41 15.00 18.71 6.06
CA TYR A 41 16.16 17.84 6.00
C TYR A 41 17.27 18.42 6.86
N ARG A 42 17.90 17.56 7.67
CA ARG A 42 19.18 17.86 8.32
C ARG A 42 20.16 16.76 7.99
N GLU A 43 21.22 17.12 7.27
CA GLU A 43 22.25 16.20 6.80
C GLU A 43 22.70 15.23 7.91
N LYS A 44 22.66 13.93 7.57
CA LYS A 44 23.06 12.81 8.45
C LYS A 44 22.31 12.70 9.78
N LYS A 45 21.20 13.43 9.99
CA LYS A 45 20.40 13.34 11.21
C LYS A 45 18.97 12.87 10.97
N TRP A 46 18.24 13.55 10.11
CA TRP A 46 16.86 13.20 9.81
C TRP A 46 16.35 13.89 8.55
N LEU A 47 15.28 13.32 7.99
CA LEU A 47 14.51 13.90 6.90
C LEU A 47 13.02 13.71 7.17
N LEU A 48 12.22 14.62 6.64
CA LEU A 48 10.77 14.59 6.64
C LEU A 48 10.27 14.92 5.24
N ASP A 49 9.53 13.98 4.67
CA ASP A 49 8.83 14.14 3.40
C ASP A 49 7.32 14.14 3.66
N LEU A 50 6.60 15.00 2.92
CA LEU A 50 5.15 14.94 2.79
C LEU A 50 4.82 14.40 1.40
N MET A 51 3.85 13.49 1.34
CA MET A 51 3.55 12.73 0.13
C MET A 51 2.06 12.70 -0.16
N VAL A 52 1.72 12.57 -1.44
CA VAL A 52 0.40 12.15 -1.91
C VAL A 52 0.59 10.85 -2.67
N GLU A 53 -0.03 9.79 -2.16
CA GLU A 53 0.20 8.42 -2.60
C GLU A 53 -1.04 7.86 -3.30
N PHE A 54 -0.81 7.12 -4.38
CA PHE A 54 -1.79 6.34 -5.12
C PHE A 54 -1.47 4.87 -4.91
N ASN A 55 -2.35 4.17 -4.21
CA ASN A 55 -2.16 2.77 -3.82
C ASN A 55 -3.20 1.90 -4.49
N GLY A 56 -2.75 1.02 -5.37
CA GLY A 56 -3.56 0.11 -6.14
C GLY A 56 -3.33 -1.34 -5.76
N LEU A 57 -4.42 -2.08 -5.63
CA LEU A 57 -4.42 -3.52 -5.39
C LEU A 57 -5.41 -4.19 -6.33
N PHE A 58 -4.89 -5.05 -7.20
CA PHE A 58 -5.69 -6.03 -7.92
C PHE A 58 -5.50 -7.40 -7.29
N SER A 59 -6.59 -8.08 -6.95
CA SER A 59 -6.58 -9.44 -6.42
C SER A 59 -7.50 -10.34 -7.24
N GLY A 60 -7.04 -11.53 -7.59
CA GLY A 60 -7.90 -12.57 -8.16
C GLY A 60 -8.94 -13.07 -7.16
N GLN A 61 -9.92 -13.84 -7.65
CA GLN A 61 -10.87 -14.53 -6.76
C GLN A 61 -10.18 -15.64 -5.98
N SER A 62 -10.56 -15.78 -4.71
CA SER A 62 -10.14 -16.87 -3.84
C SER A 62 -10.91 -18.15 -4.15
N LYS A 63 -10.35 -19.28 -3.72
CA LYS A 63 -11.01 -20.58 -3.75
C LYS A 63 -11.09 -21.16 -2.34
N ILE A 64 -12.26 -21.65 -1.94
CA ILE A 64 -12.49 -22.31 -0.66
C ILE A 64 -12.88 -23.75 -0.95
N PHE A 65 -12.08 -24.72 -0.48
CA PHE A 65 -12.26 -26.15 -0.81
C PHE A 65 -12.35 -26.43 -2.33
N GLY A 66 -11.61 -25.64 -3.14
CA GLY A 66 -11.63 -25.74 -4.60
C GLY A 66 -12.77 -24.99 -5.29
N VAL A 67 -13.76 -24.50 -4.55
CA VAL A 67 -14.87 -23.70 -5.08
C VAL A 67 -14.48 -22.23 -5.12
N VAL A 68 -14.72 -21.56 -6.25
CA VAL A 68 -14.44 -20.12 -6.39
C VAL A 68 -15.40 -19.31 -5.51
N ASP A 69 -14.84 -18.47 -4.66
CA ASP A 69 -15.61 -17.46 -3.93
C ASP A 69 -15.87 -16.26 -4.85
N LYS A 70 -17.11 -16.14 -5.32
CA LYS A 70 -17.54 -15.06 -6.21
C LYS A 70 -17.47 -13.67 -5.58
N ASN A 71 -17.45 -13.60 -4.25
CA ASN A 71 -17.42 -12.37 -3.46
C ASN A 71 -16.03 -12.13 -2.85
N SER A 72 -14.96 -12.38 -3.62
CA SER A 72 -13.59 -12.13 -3.18
C SER A 72 -12.74 -11.51 -4.30
N GLY A 73 -11.80 -10.63 -3.94
CA GLY A 73 -10.89 -9.98 -4.89
C GLY A 73 -11.51 -8.83 -5.68
N GLY A 74 -10.88 -8.46 -6.79
CA GLY A 74 -11.21 -7.31 -7.62
C GLY A 74 -10.10 -6.26 -7.60
N ASN A 75 -10.42 -5.05 -8.05
CA ASN A 75 -9.47 -3.93 -8.09
C ASN A 75 -9.89 -2.81 -7.16
N SER A 76 -8.96 -2.30 -6.36
CA SER A 76 -9.15 -1.12 -5.52
C SER A 76 -7.99 -0.15 -5.70
N ILE A 77 -8.32 1.13 -5.83
CA ILE A 77 -7.37 2.23 -5.92
C ILE A 77 -7.71 3.23 -4.83
N PHE A 78 -6.71 3.61 -4.05
CA PHE A 78 -6.79 4.58 -3.00
C PHE A 78 -5.86 5.75 -3.30
N VAL A 79 -6.23 6.94 -2.85
CA VAL A 79 -5.36 8.13 -2.84
C VAL A 79 -5.33 8.74 -1.45
N GLY A 80 -4.20 9.25 -1.02
CA GLY A 80 -4.10 9.76 0.34
C GLY A 80 -2.86 10.59 0.61
N PRO A 81 -2.95 11.57 1.53
CA PRO A 81 -1.77 12.21 2.08
C PRO A 81 -1.06 11.29 3.09
N SER A 82 0.27 11.36 3.10
CA SER A 82 1.10 10.69 4.09
C SER A 82 2.37 11.48 4.39
N PHE A 83 3.10 11.03 5.42
CA PHE A 83 4.42 11.54 5.76
C PHE A 83 5.42 10.39 5.82
N TYR A 84 6.68 10.70 5.51
CA TYR A 84 7.81 9.81 5.73
C TYR A 84 8.85 10.53 6.57
N PHE A 85 9.14 9.99 7.76
CA PHE A 85 10.14 10.50 8.66
C PHE A 85 11.25 9.47 8.83
N ALA A 86 12.48 9.85 8.50
CA ALA A 86 13.62 8.94 8.61
C ALA A 86 14.79 9.57 9.37
N THR A 87 15.50 8.72 10.09
CA THR A 87 16.78 8.97 10.76
C THR A 87 17.78 7.88 10.35
N PRO A 88 19.09 7.99 10.67
CA PRO A 88 20.04 6.91 10.43
C PRO A 88 19.74 5.57 11.12
N ARG A 89 18.84 5.56 12.12
CA ARG A 89 18.52 4.37 12.92
C ARG A 89 17.11 3.83 12.71
N PHE A 90 16.17 4.66 12.28
CA PHE A 90 14.78 4.26 12.12
C PHE A 90 14.07 5.14 11.11
N TRP A 91 13.01 4.60 10.52
CA TRP A 91 12.07 5.38 9.74
C TRP A 91 10.63 5.00 10.09
N LEU A 92 9.72 5.96 9.90
CA LEU A 92 8.30 5.86 10.13
C LEU A 92 7.58 6.45 8.91
N GLN A 93 6.53 5.79 8.46
CA GLN A 93 5.62 6.30 7.45
C GLN A 93 4.21 6.18 7.99
N GLY A 94 3.37 7.17 7.72
CA GLY A 94 1.99 7.15 8.15
C GLY A 94 1.10 8.00 7.26
N GLY A 95 -0.12 7.55 7.02
CA GLY A 95 -1.07 8.25 6.16
C GLY A 95 -2.50 7.77 6.28
N ILE A 96 -3.39 8.55 5.68
CA ILE A 96 -4.79 8.19 5.49
C ILE A 96 -5.04 8.03 4.00
N ALA A 97 -5.83 7.05 3.61
CA ALA A 97 -6.09 6.73 2.22
C ALA A 97 -7.60 6.67 1.97
N PHE A 98 -8.06 7.30 0.90
CA PHE A 98 -9.45 7.32 0.49
C PHE A 98 -9.62 6.57 -0.82
N PRO A 99 -10.63 5.70 -0.96
CA PRO A 99 -10.85 4.96 -2.18
C PRO A 99 -11.32 5.90 -3.29
N VAL A 100 -10.65 5.87 -4.44
CA VAL A 100 -11.07 6.58 -5.66
C VAL A 100 -11.77 5.66 -6.66
N ALA A 101 -11.41 4.38 -6.67
CA ALA A 101 -12.07 3.38 -7.50
C ALA A 101 -12.07 2.01 -6.79
N GLN A 102 -13.23 1.34 -6.76
CA GLN A 102 -13.38 0.00 -6.19
C GLN A 102 -14.29 -0.85 -7.10
N HIS A 103 -13.65 -1.69 -7.91
CA HIS A 103 -14.27 -2.67 -8.81
C HIS A 103 -14.08 -4.07 -8.22
N LEU A 104 -14.85 -4.37 -7.18
CA LEU A 104 -14.81 -5.65 -6.47
C LEU A 104 -15.68 -6.69 -7.17
N PHE A 105 -15.30 -7.97 -7.09
CA PHE A 105 -16.13 -9.05 -7.62
C PHE A 105 -17.35 -9.31 -6.72
N GLY A 106 -18.52 -9.53 -7.32
CA GLY A 106 -19.74 -9.87 -6.58
C GLY A 106 -20.29 -8.73 -5.73
N THR A 107 -20.78 -9.03 -4.53
CA THR A 107 -21.48 -8.08 -3.64
C THR A 107 -20.65 -7.71 -2.41
N GLN A 108 -19.34 -7.55 -2.58
CA GLN A 108 -18.42 -7.20 -1.50
C GLN A 108 -18.69 -5.79 -0.95
N GLY A 109 -18.51 -5.64 0.36
CA GLY A 109 -18.52 -4.33 1.01
C GLY A 109 -17.35 -3.47 0.52
N LYS A 110 -17.60 -2.18 0.30
CA LYS A 110 -16.58 -1.23 -0.14
C LYS A 110 -15.93 -0.56 1.07
N ALA A 111 -14.61 -0.38 1.02
CA ALA A 111 -13.90 0.42 2.02
C ALA A 111 -14.35 1.89 1.92
N GLN A 112 -14.30 2.61 3.04
CA GLN A 112 -14.56 4.06 3.09
C GLN A 112 -13.28 4.87 3.26
N TYR A 113 -12.33 4.33 4.01
CA TYR A 113 -11.00 4.89 4.22
C TYR A 113 -10.03 3.76 4.63
N GLY A 114 -8.75 4.03 4.55
CA GLY A 114 -7.67 3.21 5.08
C GLY A 114 -6.71 4.07 5.90
N ILE A 115 -6.03 3.45 6.85
CA ILE A 115 -4.94 4.05 7.61
C ILE A 115 -3.74 3.15 7.39
N LEU A 116 -2.63 3.73 6.95
CA LEU A 116 -1.38 3.02 6.72
C LEU A 116 -0.35 3.53 7.70
N PHE A 117 0.41 2.61 8.30
CA PHE A 117 1.50 2.94 9.20
C PHE A 117 2.58 1.87 9.10
N ASP A 118 3.79 2.32 8.80
CA ASP A 118 4.97 1.48 8.69
C ASP A 118 6.09 2.03 9.55
N ALA A 119 6.82 1.12 10.18
CA ALA A 119 7.94 1.44 11.04
C ALA A 119 9.08 0.46 10.81
N SER A 120 10.30 0.98 10.81
CA SER A 120 11.50 0.16 10.68
C SER A 120 12.61 0.67 11.58
N TRP A 121 13.44 -0.26 12.05
CA TRP A 121 14.52 0.01 12.98
C TRP A 121 15.78 -0.77 12.59
N LYS A 122 16.95 -0.13 12.73
CA LYS A 122 18.26 -0.72 12.50
C LYS A 122 18.84 -1.24 13.83
N PHE A 123 19.19 -2.52 13.89
CA PHE A 123 19.60 -3.23 15.12
C PHE A 123 21.11 -3.18 15.46
N ASN A 124 21.87 -2.26 14.86
CA ASN A 124 23.34 -2.16 15.05
C ASN A 124 23.75 -0.93 15.86
#